data_AF-A0A9E5HKA5-F1
#
_entry.id   AF-A0A9E5HKA5-F1
#
_cell.length_a   1.000
_cell.length_b   1.000
_cell.length_c   1.000
_cell.angle_alpha   90.00
_cell.angle_beta   90.00
_cell.angle_gamma   90.00
#
_symmetry.space_group_name_H-M   'P 1'
#
loop_
_entity.id
_entity.type
_entity.pdbx_description
1 polymer ?
#
loop_
_entity_poly.entity_id
_entity_poly.type
_entity_poly.pdbx_seq_one_letter_code
_entity_poly.pdbx_strand_id
1 'polypeptide(L)'
;MSNLEIGSEAFTTFSSYSLSIVPMFLLMGHFATLGGMSQALFKAAEGWLGHRKGGVAMAAVGACAGFGAICGSSLATAATMSRVALPEMKRYGYAGGFSTATLAAGGTLGILIPPSVVLVIYAILTEQNIAKLFLAAFVPGILAAIGYVIVISIYVRLYPDSAGVRERVPYLQRFKDLTAVWPVLLVFVAVVGGIYGGIFTPTEGAAVGALGTGLIAYFNGGLTRTSLVESFTVTARSTAMIFLIVLGAGFYNGFLALTQVPQEIAEWVVGMGFNPWMVLVLILVFYLLLGCLMDSLSMILLTIPIFFPVITALDFNFTSLAELQAMKAMAVIN
;
A
#
# COMPACT_ATOMS: atom_id res chain seq x y z
N MET A 1 23.03 33.26 2.33
CA MET A 1 21.77 32.78 1.71
C MET A 1 21.38 31.37 2.15
N SER A 2 22.27 30.54 2.72
CA SER A 2 22.02 29.11 2.98
C SER A 2 21.11 28.74 4.16
N ASN A 3 21.10 29.47 5.29
CA ASN A 3 20.35 29.01 6.49
C ASN A 3 18.85 29.38 6.47
N LEU A 4 18.48 30.43 5.74
CA LEU A 4 17.09 30.89 5.62
C LEU A 4 16.30 30.03 4.63
N GLU A 5 16.91 29.56 3.54
CA GLU A 5 16.29 28.67 2.57
C GLU A 5 16.10 27.26 3.14
N ILE A 6 17.11 26.70 3.83
CA ILE A 6 16.98 25.43 4.55
C ILE A 6 15.87 25.53 5.61
N GLY A 7 15.83 26.64 6.36
CA GLY A 7 14.80 26.91 7.36
C GLY A 7 13.41 27.05 6.76
N SER A 8 13.26 27.75 5.62
CA SER A 8 11.97 27.90 4.95
C SER A 8 11.50 26.61 4.30
N GLU A 9 12.37 25.90 3.59
CA GLU A 9 12.02 24.65 2.91
C GLU A 9 11.65 23.55 3.90
N ALA A 10 12.37 23.44 5.03
CA ALA A 10 11.95 22.63 6.16
C ALA A 10 10.58 23.08 6.68
N PHE A 11 10.40 24.37 6.98
CA PHE A 11 9.15 24.89 7.53
C PHE A 11 7.95 24.66 6.59
N THR A 12 8.10 24.88 5.28
CA THR A 12 7.05 24.69 4.28
C THR A 12 6.73 23.20 4.07
N THR A 13 7.75 22.34 4.10
CA THR A 13 7.56 20.88 4.03
C THR A 13 6.81 20.39 5.26
N PHE A 14 7.30 20.68 6.47
CA PHE A 14 6.69 20.24 7.72
C PHE A 14 5.30 20.87 7.99
N SER A 15 5.03 22.05 7.43
CA SER A 15 3.73 22.74 7.56
C SER A 15 2.77 22.45 6.39
N SER A 16 3.15 21.57 5.46
CA SER A 16 2.29 21.23 4.33
C SER A 16 1.08 20.43 4.79
N TYR A 17 -0.11 20.97 4.53
CA TYR A 17 -1.38 20.31 4.82
C TYR A 17 -1.46 18.92 4.15
N SER A 18 -0.85 18.76 2.98
CA SER A 18 -0.81 17.50 2.24
C SER A 18 0.01 16.41 2.93
N LEU A 19 0.99 16.76 3.78
CA LEU A 19 1.77 15.77 4.53
C LEU A 19 1.10 15.34 5.84
N SER A 20 0.10 16.08 6.32
CA SER A 20 -0.68 15.71 7.52
C SER A 20 -1.46 14.39 7.33
N ILE A 21 -1.66 13.96 6.09
CA ILE A 21 -2.28 12.69 5.75
C ILE A 21 -1.45 11.47 6.21
N VAL A 22 -0.12 11.62 6.25
CA VAL A 22 0.84 10.56 6.64
C VAL A 22 0.61 10.11 8.09
N PRO A 23 0.69 11.00 9.11
CA PRO A 23 0.44 10.61 10.49
C PRO A 23 -0.99 10.11 10.70
N MET A 24 -1.99 10.68 10.00
CA MET A 24 -3.38 10.25 10.17
C MET A 24 -3.61 8.81 9.71
N PHE A 25 -3.09 8.41 8.54
CA PHE A 25 -3.19 7.01 8.10
C PHE A 25 -2.42 6.04 8.98
N LEU A 26 -1.23 6.43 9.44
CA LEU A 26 -0.45 5.60 10.37
C LEU A 26 -1.17 5.43 11.71
N LEU A 27 -1.75 6.51 12.24
CA LEU A 27 -2.55 6.47 13.47
C LEU A 27 -3.79 5.59 13.29
N MET A 28 -4.47 5.71 12.16
CA MET A 28 -5.62 4.87 11.79
C MET A 28 -5.28 3.38 11.81
N GLY A 29 -4.14 2.98 11.22
CA GLY A 29 -3.68 1.58 11.26
C GLY A 29 -3.36 1.10 12.68
N HIS A 30 -2.79 1.96 13.53
CA HIS A 30 -2.49 1.62 14.91
C HIS A 30 -3.76 1.45 15.75
N PHE A 31 -4.72 2.36 15.63
CA PHE A 31 -6.03 2.24 16.29
C PHE A 31 -6.82 1.04 15.77
N ALA A 32 -6.80 0.76 14.48
CA ALA A 32 -7.41 -0.44 13.91
C ALA A 32 -6.84 -1.72 14.54
N THR A 33 -5.53 -1.74 14.79
CA THR A 33 -4.86 -2.85 15.48
C THR A 33 -5.35 -2.98 16.93
N LEU A 34 -5.38 -1.88 17.68
CA LEU A 34 -5.85 -1.86 19.07
C LEU A 34 -7.33 -2.25 19.19
N GLY A 35 -8.16 -1.90 18.20
CA GLY A 35 -9.57 -2.27 18.14
C GLY A 35 -9.84 -3.72 17.76
N GLY A 36 -8.81 -4.55 17.56
CA GLY A 36 -8.96 -5.98 17.23
C GLY A 36 -9.36 -6.26 15.78
N MET A 37 -9.34 -5.26 14.90
CA MET A 37 -9.74 -5.42 13.50
C MET A 37 -8.83 -6.39 12.74
N SER A 38 -7.54 -6.36 13.05
CA SER A 38 -6.53 -7.27 12.51
C SER A 38 -6.85 -8.74 12.79
N GLN A 39 -7.26 -9.03 14.03
CA GLN A 39 -7.64 -10.38 14.47
C GLN A 39 -8.96 -10.81 13.84
N ALA A 40 -9.95 -9.90 13.75
CA ALA A 40 -11.22 -10.18 13.10
C ALA A 40 -11.04 -10.53 11.61
N LEU A 41 -10.24 -9.76 10.88
CA LEU A 41 -9.90 -10.03 9.48
C LEU A 41 -9.24 -11.40 9.30
N PHE A 42 -8.23 -11.70 10.13
CA PHE A 42 -7.55 -12.98 10.07
C PHE A 42 -8.51 -14.14 10.37
N LYS A 43 -9.31 -14.06 11.45
CA LYS A 43 -10.24 -15.13 11.84
C LYS A 43 -11.32 -15.35 10.79
N ALA A 44 -11.86 -14.28 10.21
CA ALA A 44 -12.81 -14.39 9.10
C ALA A 44 -12.15 -15.11 7.90
N ALA A 45 -11.00 -14.63 7.43
CA ALA A 45 -10.31 -15.26 6.30
C ALA A 45 -9.94 -16.72 6.60
N GLU A 46 -9.48 -17.02 7.81
CA GLU A 46 -9.10 -18.36 8.29
C GLU A 46 -10.33 -19.30 8.33
N GLY A 47 -11.49 -18.80 8.74
CA GLY A 47 -12.74 -19.58 8.78
C GLY A 47 -13.25 -20.01 7.39
N TRP A 48 -12.95 -19.23 6.35
CA TRP A 48 -13.36 -19.53 4.98
C TRP A 48 -12.32 -20.33 4.20
N LEU A 49 -11.03 -20.04 4.39
CA LEU A 49 -9.94 -20.61 3.61
C LEU A 49 -9.17 -21.71 4.33
N GLY A 50 -9.17 -21.74 5.67
CA GLY A 50 -8.32 -22.61 6.50
C GLY A 50 -8.47 -24.11 6.23
N HIS A 51 -9.63 -24.56 5.73
CA HIS A 51 -9.90 -25.96 5.37
C HIS A 51 -9.15 -26.45 4.14
N ARG A 52 -8.59 -25.54 3.36
CA ARG A 52 -7.83 -25.86 2.14
C ARG A 52 -6.37 -26.09 2.50
N LYS A 53 -5.66 -26.86 1.66
CA LYS A 53 -4.20 -27.00 1.75
C LYS A 53 -3.54 -25.63 1.57
N GLY A 54 -2.75 -25.19 2.55
CA GLY A 54 -2.20 -23.82 2.60
C GLY A 54 -3.21 -22.74 3.01
N GLY A 55 -4.40 -23.13 3.47
CA GLY A 55 -5.52 -22.24 3.73
C GLY A 55 -5.25 -21.17 4.78
N VAL A 56 -4.44 -21.47 5.80
CA VAL A 56 -4.07 -20.49 6.84
C VAL A 56 -3.09 -19.44 6.29
N ALA A 57 -2.18 -19.84 5.40
CA ALA A 57 -1.31 -18.90 4.67
C ALA A 57 -2.11 -18.01 3.71
N MET A 58 -3.06 -18.58 2.97
CA MET A 58 -3.96 -17.80 2.10
C MET A 58 -4.83 -16.83 2.91
N ALA A 59 -5.30 -17.26 4.09
CA ALA A 59 -6.03 -16.42 5.01
C ALA A 59 -5.16 -15.28 5.56
N ALA A 60 -3.89 -15.53 5.87
CA ALA A 60 -2.95 -14.49 6.27
C ALA A 60 -2.77 -13.44 5.17
N VAL A 61 -2.59 -13.84 3.91
CA VAL A 61 -2.51 -12.89 2.77
C VAL A 61 -3.82 -12.11 2.60
N GLY A 62 -4.97 -12.77 2.68
CA GLY A 62 -6.26 -12.10 2.62
C GLY A 62 -6.47 -11.09 3.76
N ALA A 63 -6.02 -11.44 4.96
CA ALA A 63 -6.05 -10.54 6.12
C ALA A 63 -5.08 -9.36 5.95
N CYS A 64 -3.87 -9.59 5.42
CA CYS A 64 -2.95 -8.52 5.05
C CYS A 64 -3.55 -7.59 3.98
N ALA A 65 -4.26 -8.13 3.00
CA ALA A 65 -4.93 -7.35 1.96
C ALA A 65 -6.01 -6.44 2.57
N GLY A 66 -6.90 -7.02 3.38
CA GLY A 66 -7.99 -6.30 4.03
C GLY A 66 -7.50 -5.28 5.07
N PHE A 67 -6.46 -5.62 5.84
CA PHE A 67 -5.86 -4.72 6.81
C PHE A 67 -5.03 -3.63 6.13
N GLY A 68 -4.39 -3.96 5.01
CA GLY A 68 -3.66 -3.04 4.15
C GLY A 68 -4.54 -1.91 3.63
N ALA A 69 -5.77 -2.25 3.25
CA ALA A 69 -6.84 -1.31 2.89
C ALA A 69 -7.35 -0.43 4.05
N ILE A 70 -6.70 -0.46 5.21
CA ILE A 70 -6.91 0.46 6.32
C ILE A 70 -5.58 1.11 6.67
N CYS A 71 -4.56 0.31 6.93
CA CYS A 71 -3.30 0.78 7.46
C CYS A 71 -2.50 1.65 6.47
N GLY A 72 -2.59 1.38 5.16
CA GLY A 72 -1.83 2.10 4.14
C GLY A 72 -0.30 2.06 4.29
N SER A 73 0.21 1.10 5.06
CA SER A 73 1.64 0.93 5.38
C SER A 73 2.04 -0.55 5.38
N SER A 74 3.07 -0.88 4.60
CA SER A 74 3.60 -2.25 4.51
C SER A 74 4.20 -2.74 5.82
N LEU A 75 5.02 -1.89 6.47
CA LEU A 75 5.73 -2.25 7.69
C LEU A 75 4.75 -2.51 8.84
N ALA A 76 3.77 -1.62 9.01
CA ALA A 76 2.75 -1.78 10.05
C ALA A 76 1.84 -2.98 9.77
N THR A 77 1.45 -3.21 8.51
CA THR A 77 0.69 -4.41 8.11
C THR A 77 1.47 -5.68 8.41
N ALA A 78 2.74 -5.76 8.00
CA ALA A 78 3.59 -6.91 8.25
C ALA A 78 3.78 -7.17 9.76
N ALA A 79 4.05 -6.13 10.55
CA ALA A 79 4.25 -6.26 11.99
C ALA A 79 2.97 -6.72 12.72
N THR A 80 1.83 -6.11 12.40
CA THR A 80 0.54 -6.46 13.01
C THR A 80 0.07 -7.85 12.59
N MET A 81 0.08 -8.14 11.29
CA MET A 81 -0.39 -9.44 10.78
C MET A 81 0.53 -10.58 11.21
N SER A 82 1.84 -10.35 11.31
CA SER A 82 2.75 -11.37 11.84
C SER A 82 2.45 -11.72 13.29
N ARG A 83 2.15 -10.74 14.14
CA ARG A 83 1.75 -11.00 15.54
C ARG A 83 0.45 -11.81 15.64
N VAL A 84 -0.47 -11.64 14.71
CA VAL A 84 -1.78 -12.31 14.71
C VAL A 84 -1.71 -13.71 14.07
N ALA A 85 -1.09 -13.83 12.90
CA ALA A 85 -1.15 -15.03 12.07
C ALA A 85 -0.02 -16.02 12.36
N LEU A 86 1.19 -15.55 12.71
CA LEU A 86 2.36 -16.43 12.89
C LEU A 86 2.14 -17.49 14.00
N PRO A 87 1.54 -17.17 15.17
CA PRO A 87 1.25 -18.18 16.19
C PRO A 87 0.29 -19.26 15.70
N GLU A 88 -0.75 -18.90 14.93
CA GLU A 88 -1.71 -19.84 14.37
C GLU A 88 -1.11 -20.69 13.26
N MET A 89 -0.30 -20.11 12.37
CA MET A 89 0.45 -20.87 11.36
C MET A 89 1.37 -21.91 12.03
N LYS A 90 2.07 -21.53 13.10
CA LYS A 90 2.91 -22.45 13.89
C LYS A 90 2.09 -23.56 14.54
N ARG A 91 0.90 -23.23 15.09
CA ARG A 91 -0.02 -24.20 15.69
C ARG A 91 -0.48 -25.27 14.70
N TYR A 92 -0.69 -24.89 13.43
CA TYR A 92 -1.04 -25.83 12.36
C TYR A 92 0.18 -26.39 11.61
N GLY A 93 1.37 -26.36 12.21
CA GLY A 93 2.55 -27.04 11.67
C GLY A 93 3.13 -26.43 10.39
N TYR A 94 2.94 -25.13 10.13
CA TYR A 94 3.57 -24.46 9.00
C TYR A 94 5.07 -24.30 9.24
N ALA A 95 5.88 -24.53 8.20
CA ALA A 95 7.32 -24.31 8.26
C ALA A 95 7.64 -22.83 8.52
N GLY A 96 8.56 -22.56 9.46
CA GLY A 96 8.85 -21.19 9.90
C GLY A 96 9.24 -20.24 8.77
N GLY A 97 10.12 -20.68 7.85
CA GLY A 97 10.53 -19.89 6.68
C GLY A 97 9.38 -19.61 5.71
N PHE A 98 8.45 -20.55 5.55
CA PHE A 98 7.28 -20.36 4.69
C PHE A 98 6.28 -19.38 5.33
N SER A 99 6.04 -19.48 6.64
CA SER A 99 5.20 -18.54 7.37
C SER A 99 5.75 -17.11 7.32
N THR A 100 7.04 -16.92 7.56
CA THR A 100 7.66 -15.60 7.53
C THR A 100 7.67 -15.02 6.11
N ALA A 101 7.99 -15.82 5.09
CA ALA A 101 7.95 -15.37 3.70
C ALA A 101 6.53 -14.95 3.28
N THR A 102 5.51 -15.74 3.66
CA THR A 102 4.10 -15.44 3.36
C THR A 102 3.67 -14.12 4.00
N LEU A 103 4.03 -13.90 5.26
CA LEU A 103 3.66 -12.68 5.99
C LEU A 103 4.43 -11.45 5.50
N ALA A 104 5.72 -11.61 5.17
CA ALA A 104 6.53 -10.55 4.58
C ALA A 104 5.97 -10.14 3.21
N ALA A 105 5.67 -11.11 2.34
CA ALA A 105 5.06 -10.86 1.03
C ALA A 105 3.65 -10.25 1.17
N GLY A 106 2.80 -10.83 2.03
CA GLY A 106 1.46 -10.31 2.28
C GLY A 106 1.48 -8.87 2.84
N GLY A 107 2.46 -8.54 3.68
CA GLY A 107 2.66 -7.18 4.20
C GLY A 107 2.85 -6.13 3.10
N THR A 108 3.45 -6.50 1.96
CA THR A 108 3.60 -5.60 0.80
C THR A 108 2.27 -5.23 0.14
N LEU A 109 1.16 -5.92 0.43
CA LEU A 109 -0.16 -5.47 -0.01
C LEU A 109 -0.62 -4.21 0.74
N GLY A 110 -0.03 -3.93 1.91
CA GLY A 110 -0.37 -2.78 2.75
C GLY A 110 -0.10 -1.42 2.12
N ILE A 111 0.84 -1.35 1.18
CA ILE A 111 1.12 -0.15 0.39
C ILE A 111 0.36 -0.11 -0.94
N LEU A 112 -0.05 -1.28 -1.45
CA LEU A 112 -0.62 -1.39 -2.79
C LEU A 112 -2.15 -1.22 -2.80
N ILE A 113 -2.84 -1.74 -1.78
CA ILE A 113 -4.31 -1.67 -1.69
C ILE A 113 -4.71 -0.36 -1.00
N PRO A 114 -5.47 0.53 -1.68
CA PRO A 114 -5.86 1.83 -1.13
C PRO A 114 -6.75 1.74 0.13
N PRO A 115 -6.74 2.78 1.00
CA PRO A 115 -5.87 3.97 0.97
C PRO A 115 -4.42 3.66 1.36
N SER A 116 -3.46 4.35 0.71
CA SER A 116 -2.02 4.11 0.90
C SER A 116 -1.25 5.42 1.03
N VAL A 117 -0.42 5.51 2.06
CA VAL A 117 0.43 6.68 2.32
C VAL A 117 1.39 6.91 1.15
N VAL A 118 1.97 5.85 0.62
CA VAL A 118 3.01 5.98 -0.41
C VAL A 118 2.44 6.35 -1.77
N LEU A 119 1.25 5.84 -2.10
CA LEU A 119 0.54 6.30 -3.29
C LEU A 119 0.19 7.78 -3.20
N VAL A 120 -0.15 8.28 -2.01
CA VAL A 120 -0.38 9.72 -1.81
C VAL A 120 0.90 10.52 -2.05
N ILE A 121 2.02 10.11 -1.47
CA ILE A 121 3.31 10.79 -1.70
C ILE A 121 3.68 10.77 -3.18
N TYR A 122 3.54 9.62 -3.86
CA TYR A 122 3.73 9.54 -5.31
C TYR A 122 2.83 10.53 -6.06
N ALA A 123 1.54 10.61 -5.72
CA ALA A 123 0.60 11.52 -6.37
C ALA A 123 0.98 12.99 -6.16
N ILE A 124 1.48 13.35 -4.98
CA ILE A 124 1.96 14.70 -4.68
C ILE A 124 3.21 15.03 -5.53
N LEU A 125 4.18 14.11 -5.61
CA LEU A 125 5.42 14.32 -6.38
C LEU A 125 5.18 14.43 -7.89
N THR A 126 4.20 13.69 -8.41
CA THR A 126 3.85 13.65 -9.83
C THR A 126 2.72 14.61 -10.19
N GLU A 127 2.26 15.41 -9.22
CA GLU A 127 1.12 16.32 -9.32
C GLU A 127 -0.15 15.65 -9.89
N GLN A 128 -0.34 14.37 -9.58
CA GLN A 128 -1.47 13.57 -10.03
C GLN A 128 -2.63 13.61 -9.04
N ASN A 129 -3.82 13.32 -9.56
CA ASN A 129 -5.00 13.20 -8.72
C ASN A 129 -4.95 11.91 -7.88
N ILE A 130 -4.94 12.07 -6.55
CA ILE A 130 -4.88 10.96 -5.57
C ILE A 130 -6.03 9.96 -5.77
N ALA A 131 -7.26 10.45 -5.98
CA ALA A 131 -8.42 9.57 -6.13
C ALA A 131 -8.32 8.71 -7.40
N LYS A 132 -7.86 9.28 -8.53
CA LYS A 132 -7.61 8.51 -9.75
C LYS A 132 -6.54 7.44 -9.53
N LEU A 133 -5.48 7.78 -8.79
CA LEU A 133 -4.40 6.82 -8.51
C LEU A 133 -4.87 5.68 -7.60
N PHE A 134 -5.70 5.98 -6.59
CA PHE A 134 -6.30 4.93 -5.76
C PHE A 134 -7.17 3.99 -6.59
N LEU A 135 -7.96 4.52 -7.53
CA LEU A 135 -8.75 3.68 -8.43
C LEU A 135 -7.85 2.82 -9.32
N ALA A 136 -6.78 3.41 -9.87
CA ALA A 136 -5.81 2.70 -10.70
C ALA A 136 -5.07 1.60 -9.92
N ALA A 137 -4.80 1.80 -8.63
CA ALA A 137 -4.11 0.85 -7.78
C ALA A 137 -4.98 -0.33 -7.32
N PHE A 138 -6.30 -0.24 -7.47
CA PHE A 138 -7.22 -1.29 -7.04
C PHE A 138 -7.02 -2.60 -7.84
N VAL A 139 -6.90 -2.48 -9.16
CA VAL A 139 -6.66 -3.62 -10.07
C VAL A 139 -5.34 -4.34 -9.76
N PRO A 140 -4.17 -3.66 -9.72
CA PRO A 140 -2.91 -4.32 -9.38
C PRO A 140 -2.90 -4.85 -7.95
N GLY A 141 -3.58 -4.20 -6.99
CA GLY A 141 -3.73 -4.70 -5.62
C GLY A 141 -4.44 -6.06 -5.55
N ILE A 142 -5.58 -6.19 -6.24
CA ILE A 142 -6.30 -7.47 -6.33
C ILE A 142 -5.48 -8.51 -7.08
N LEU A 143 -4.84 -8.11 -8.19
CA LEU A 143 -4.00 -9.02 -8.98
C LEU A 143 -2.84 -9.58 -8.14
N ALA A 144 -2.17 -8.74 -7.35
CA ALA A 144 -1.11 -9.16 -6.45
C ALA A 144 -1.64 -10.10 -5.35
N ALA A 145 -2.78 -9.79 -4.73
CA ALA A 145 -3.39 -10.64 -3.72
C ALA A 145 -3.75 -12.04 -4.28
N ILE A 146 -4.36 -12.09 -5.47
CA ILE A 146 -4.68 -13.34 -6.17
C ILE A 146 -3.38 -14.09 -6.52
N GLY A 147 -2.38 -13.38 -7.05
CA GLY A 147 -1.07 -13.93 -7.38
C GLY A 147 -0.41 -14.61 -6.18
N TYR A 148 -0.40 -13.96 -5.02
CA TYR A 148 0.12 -14.54 -3.78
C TYR A 148 -0.66 -15.78 -3.34
N VAL A 149 -1.99 -15.77 -3.43
CA VAL A 149 -2.82 -16.95 -3.13
C VAL A 149 -2.50 -18.11 -4.08
N ILE A 150 -2.31 -17.84 -5.37
CA ILE A 150 -1.92 -18.84 -6.37
C ILE A 150 -0.54 -19.42 -6.04
N VAL A 151 0.45 -18.58 -5.77
CA VAL A 151 1.82 -19.01 -5.42
C VAL A 151 1.81 -19.88 -4.17
N ILE A 152 1.08 -19.50 -3.12
CA ILE A 152 0.89 -20.31 -1.90
C ILE A 152 0.26 -21.67 -2.26
N SER A 153 -0.76 -21.66 -3.11
CA SER A 153 -1.47 -22.86 -3.54
C SER A 153 -0.58 -23.82 -4.34
N ILE A 154 0.32 -23.30 -5.16
CA ILE A 154 1.29 -24.09 -5.92
C ILE A 154 2.37 -24.62 -4.98
N TYR A 155 2.94 -23.77 -4.13
CA TYR A 155 4.04 -24.12 -3.23
C TYR A 155 3.67 -25.27 -2.30
N VAL A 156 2.50 -25.20 -1.65
CA VAL A 156 2.03 -26.25 -0.73
C VAL A 156 1.69 -27.57 -1.44
N ARG A 157 1.43 -27.55 -2.76
CA ARG A 157 1.26 -28.79 -3.54
C ARG A 157 2.59 -29.43 -3.91
N LEU A 158 3.64 -28.62 -4.12
CA LEU A 158 4.99 -29.09 -4.41
C LEU A 158 5.71 -29.57 -3.13
N TYR A 159 5.46 -28.91 -2.00
CA TYR A 159 6.03 -29.23 -0.69
C TYR A 159 4.90 -29.52 0.32
N PRO A 160 4.29 -30.72 0.28
CA PRO A 160 3.12 -31.04 1.10
C PRO A 160 3.36 -30.99 2.60
N ASP A 161 4.61 -31.19 3.06
CA ASP A 161 4.98 -31.15 4.48
C ASP A 161 5.16 -29.72 5.01
N SER A 162 5.07 -28.69 4.16
CA SER A 162 5.33 -27.30 4.58
C SER A 162 4.14 -26.61 5.25
N ALA A 163 2.94 -27.21 5.22
CA ALA A 163 1.71 -26.60 5.71
C ALA A 163 0.67 -27.64 6.18
N GLY A 164 0.21 -27.52 7.42
CA GLY A 164 -0.94 -28.27 7.91
C GLY A 164 -2.29 -27.72 7.44
N VAL A 165 -3.31 -28.55 7.58
CA VAL A 165 -4.70 -28.24 7.22
C VAL A 165 -5.52 -28.09 8.48
N ARG A 166 -6.29 -27.00 8.57
CA ARG A 166 -7.21 -26.77 9.69
C ARG A 166 -8.52 -27.52 9.48
N GLU A 167 -9.13 -27.97 10.56
CA GLU A 167 -10.43 -28.61 10.53
C GLU A 167 -11.59 -27.68 10.16
N ARG A 168 -12.56 -28.33 9.49
CA ARG A 168 -13.95 -27.98 9.22
C ARG A 168 -14.66 -26.93 10.09
N VAL A 169 -14.50 -25.61 9.95
CA VAL A 169 -15.23 -24.63 10.79
C VAL A 169 -16.70 -24.63 10.33
N PRO A 170 -17.67 -24.83 11.25
CA PRO A 170 -19.10 -24.80 10.93
C PRO A 170 -19.53 -23.47 10.30
N TYR A 171 -20.47 -23.51 9.36
CA TYR A 171 -20.95 -22.32 8.65
C TYR A 171 -21.46 -21.21 9.58
N LEU A 172 -22.16 -21.56 10.65
CA LEU A 172 -22.66 -20.60 11.64
C LEU A 172 -21.53 -19.76 12.24
N GLN A 173 -20.40 -20.40 12.57
CA GLN A 173 -19.23 -19.71 13.11
C GLN A 173 -18.55 -18.84 12.06
N ARG A 174 -18.50 -19.27 10.78
CA ARG A 174 -17.94 -18.46 9.69
C ARG A 174 -18.69 -17.15 9.47
N PHE A 175 -20.02 -17.20 9.52
CA PHE A 175 -20.84 -16.00 9.38
C PHE A 175 -20.69 -15.09 10.59
N LYS A 176 -20.60 -15.65 11.80
CA LYS A 176 -20.29 -14.88 13.01
C LYS A 176 -18.93 -14.17 12.89
N ASP A 177 -17.89 -14.87 12.46
CA ASP A 177 -16.56 -14.28 12.27
C ASP A 177 -16.58 -13.20 11.17
N LEU A 178 -17.40 -13.38 10.13
CA LEU A 178 -17.59 -12.37 9.08
C LEU A 178 -18.29 -11.10 9.62
N THR A 179 -19.26 -11.24 10.51
CA THR A 179 -19.89 -10.06 11.15
C THR A 179 -18.93 -9.26 12.02
N ALA A 180 -17.86 -9.88 12.54
CA ALA A 180 -16.82 -9.17 13.28
C ALA A 180 -15.94 -8.26 12.39
N VAL A 181 -15.97 -8.44 11.06
CA VAL A 181 -15.23 -7.62 10.09
C VAL A 181 -15.97 -6.32 9.74
N TRP A 182 -17.24 -6.18 10.15
CA TRP A 182 -18.04 -4.99 9.83
C TRP A 182 -17.36 -3.64 10.15
N PRO A 183 -16.57 -3.47 11.24
CA PRO A 183 -15.95 -2.18 11.55
C PRO A 183 -14.88 -1.80 10.51
N VAL A 184 -14.19 -2.80 9.94
CA VAL A 184 -13.24 -2.59 8.84
C VAL A 184 -13.95 -2.08 7.59
N LEU A 185 -15.06 -2.74 7.22
CA LEU A 185 -15.87 -2.33 6.07
C LEU A 185 -16.45 -0.93 6.26
N LEU A 186 -16.92 -0.59 7.47
CA LEU A 186 -17.40 0.75 7.79
C LEU A 186 -16.30 1.80 7.57
N VAL A 187 -15.10 1.58 8.11
CA VAL A 187 -13.99 2.53 7.96
C VAL A 187 -13.57 2.64 6.49
N PHE A 188 -13.43 1.51 5.80
CA PHE A 188 -13.09 1.48 4.38
C PHE A 188 -14.11 2.27 3.54
N VAL A 189 -15.40 1.98 3.69
CA VAL A 189 -16.47 2.67 2.95
C VAL A 189 -16.55 4.14 3.32
N ALA A 190 -16.37 4.50 4.60
CA ALA A 190 -16.39 5.90 5.03
C ALA A 190 -15.23 6.70 4.41
N VAL A 191 -14.02 6.17 4.42
CA VAL A 191 -12.83 6.85 3.89
C VAL A 191 -12.84 6.84 2.36
N VAL A 192 -12.91 5.66 1.76
CA VAL A 192 -12.79 5.47 0.31
C VAL A 192 -14.04 5.99 -0.39
N GLY A 193 -15.23 5.68 0.13
CA GLY A 193 -16.49 6.21 -0.40
C GLY A 193 -16.63 7.72 -0.22
N GLY A 194 -16.14 8.28 0.90
CA GLY A 194 -16.10 9.73 1.12
C GLY A 194 -15.18 10.47 0.15
N ILE A 195 -14.00 9.91 -0.14
CA ILE A 195 -13.04 10.47 -1.11
C ILE A 195 -13.61 10.39 -2.53
N TYR A 196 -14.17 9.25 -2.94
CA TYR A 196 -14.72 9.08 -4.29
C TYR A 196 -16.03 9.84 -4.50
N GLY A 197 -16.84 9.98 -3.45
CA GLY A 197 -18.06 10.78 -3.47
C GLY A 197 -17.80 12.28 -3.50
N GLY A 198 -16.53 12.72 -3.40
CA GLY A 198 -16.16 14.13 -3.35
C GLY A 198 -16.61 14.84 -2.07
N ILE A 199 -16.99 14.09 -1.04
CA ILE A 199 -17.46 14.62 0.25
C ILE A 199 -16.27 15.17 1.05
N PHE A 200 -15.14 14.45 1.00
CA PHE A 200 -13.92 14.80 1.71
C PHE A 200 -12.71 14.69 0.77
N THR A 201 -11.71 15.53 1.01
CA THR A 201 -10.38 15.35 0.45
C THR A 201 -9.70 14.11 1.04
N PRO A 202 -8.64 13.55 0.41
CA PRO A 202 -7.90 12.43 0.99
C PRO A 202 -7.39 12.70 2.40
N THR A 203 -6.96 13.93 2.69
CA THR A 203 -6.48 14.35 4.01
C THR A 203 -7.59 14.31 5.05
N GLU A 204 -8.76 14.86 4.72
CA GLU A 204 -9.95 14.80 5.57
C GLU A 204 -10.45 13.36 5.76
N GLY A 205 -10.43 12.56 4.69
CA GLY A 205 -10.75 11.13 4.74
C GLY A 205 -9.84 10.36 5.71
N ALA A 206 -8.53 10.64 5.70
CA ALA A 206 -7.60 10.04 6.65
C ALA A 206 -7.91 10.45 8.11
N ALA A 207 -8.29 11.70 8.36
CA ALA A 207 -8.69 12.17 9.68
C ALA A 207 -9.99 11.50 10.16
N VAL A 208 -11.00 11.40 9.29
CA VAL A 208 -12.26 10.68 9.56
C VAL A 208 -11.99 9.21 9.86
N GLY A 209 -11.11 8.57 9.10
CA GLY A 209 -10.72 7.18 9.32
C GLY A 209 -9.96 6.97 10.63
N ALA A 210 -9.02 7.86 10.97
CA ALA A 210 -8.30 7.83 12.25
C ALA A 210 -9.26 8.01 13.44
N LEU A 211 -10.21 8.95 13.36
CA LEU A 211 -11.25 9.12 14.38
C LEU A 211 -12.17 7.90 14.46
N GLY A 212 -12.61 7.36 13.33
CA GLY A 212 -13.49 6.20 13.28
C GLY A 212 -12.84 4.95 13.90
N THR A 213 -11.61 4.65 13.51
CA THR A 213 -10.83 3.54 14.10
C THR A 213 -10.51 3.77 15.57
N GLY A 214 -10.24 5.02 15.98
CA GLY A 214 -10.02 5.39 17.38
C GLY A 214 -11.28 5.18 18.25
N LEU A 215 -12.45 5.57 17.75
CA LEU A 215 -13.73 5.33 18.42
C LEU A 215 -14.01 3.82 18.54
N ILE A 216 -13.78 3.05 17.48
CA ILE A 216 -13.95 1.60 17.52
C ILE A 216 -12.99 0.96 18.53
N ALA A 217 -11.72 1.41 18.57
CA ALA A 217 -10.75 0.94 19.54
C ALA A 217 -11.15 1.27 20.98
N TYR A 218 -11.76 2.44 21.20
CA TYR A 218 -12.30 2.84 22.50
C TYR A 218 -13.47 1.96 22.92
N PHE A 219 -14.48 1.76 22.06
CA PHE A 219 -15.64 0.92 22.39
C PHE A 219 -15.28 -0.56 22.57
N ASN A 220 -14.27 -1.05 21.86
CA ASN A 220 -13.77 -2.42 22.02
C ASN A 220 -12.83 -2.59 23.23
N GLY A 221 -12.56 -1.52 24.00
CA GLY A 221 -11.71 -1.57 25.19
C GLY A 221 -10.21 -1.68 24.91
N GLY A 222 -9.77 -1.50 23.67
CA GLY A 222 -8.35 -1.50 23.27
C GLY A 222 -7.62 -0.18 23.56
N LEU A 223 -8.38 0.90 23.79
CA LEU A 223 -7.85 2.24 24.03
C LEU A 223 -7.77 2.57 25.52
N THR A 224 -6.58 2.38 26.10
CA THR A 224 -6.21 2.81 27.45
C THR A 224 -5.38 4.10 27.35
N ARG A 225 -5.20 4.83 28.46
CA ARG A 225 -4.30 6.01 28.46
C ARG A 225 -2.89 5.64 27.98
N THR A 226 -2.39 4.47 28.39
CA THR A 226 -1.07 3.97 27.99
C THR A 226 -1.03 3.64 26.50
N SER A 227 -1.98 2.86 25.98
CA SER A 227 -2.00 2.48 24.56
C SER A 227 -2.28 3.67 23.64
N LEU A 228 -3.01 4.69 24.11
CA LEU A 228 -3.20 5.95 23.39
C LEU A 228 -1.88 6.71 23.26
N VAL A 229 -1.13 6.92 24.36
CA VAL A 229 0.18 7.59 24.31
C VAL A 229 1.19 6.81 23.47
N GLU A 230 1.20 5.49 23.59
CA GLU A 230 2.03 4.61 22.76
C GLU A 230 1.69 4.76 21.28
N SER A 231 0.40 4.79 20.92
CA SER A 231 -0.05 4.97 19.54
C SER A 231 0.43 6.28 18.93
N PHE A 232 0.34 7.39 19.69
CA PHE A 232 0.86 8.67 19.25
C PHE A 232 2.38 8.66 19.12
N THR A 233 3.10 8.01 20.04
CA THR A 233 4.58 7.94 20.00
C THR A 233 5.07 7.11 18.81
N VAL A 234 4.46 5.95 18.55
CA VAL A 234 4.79 5.09 17.39
C VAL A 234 4.48 5.81 16.07
N THR A 235 3.32 6.48 16.01
CA THR A 235 2.92 7.28 14.85
C THR A 235 3.89 8.44 14.63
N ALA A 236 4.24 9.18 15.68
CA ALA A 236 5.17 10.31 15.62
C ALA A 236 6.56 9.87 15.16
N ARG A 237 7.08 8.75 15.67
CA ARG A 237 8.37 8.20 15.24
C ARG A 237 8.37 7.82 13.76
N SER A 238 7.32 7.13 13.31
CA SER A 238 7.17 6.72 11.92
C SER A 238 7.04 7.93 10.99
N THR A 239 6.24 8.92 11.40
CA THR A 239 6.07 10.18 10.66
C THR A 239 7.36 10.99 10.60
N ALA A 240 8.12 11.06 11.70
CA ALA A 240 9.40 11.76 11.74
C ALA A 240 10.42 11.14 10.77
N MET A 241 10.48 9.80 10.67
CA MET A 241 11.32 9.13 9.67
C MET A 241 10.87 9.48 8.25
N ILE A 242 9.57 9.43 7.97
CA ILE A 242 9.04 9.76 6.63
C ILE A 242 9.35 11.23 6.28
N PHE A 243 9.10 12.16 7.20
CA PHE A 243 9.35 13.57 6.94
C PHE A 243 10.84 13.89 6.78
N LEU A 244 11.73 13.20 7.49
CA LEU A 244 13.18 13.32 7.25
C LEU A 244 13.57 12.88 5.84
N ILE A 245 12.99 11.77 5.35
CA ILE A 245 13.23 11.27 3.99
C ILE A 245 12.65 12.27 2.96
N VAL A 246 11.44 12.77 3.17
CA VAL A 246 10.81 13.77 2.30
C VAL A 246 11.63 15.06 2.24
N LEU A 247 12.16 15.53 3.38
CA LEU A 247 13.04 16.69 3.42
C LEU A 247 14.32 16.47 2.60
N GLY A 248 15.00 15.33 2.80
CA GLY A 248 16.18 14.98 2.01
C GLY A 248 15.88 14.84 0.52
N ALA A 249 14.71 14.30 0.18
CA ALA A 249 14.24 14.19 -1.19
C ALA A 249 13.92 15.57 -1.82
N GLY A 250 13.40 16.52 -1.03
CA GLY A 250 13.18 17.90 -1.46
C GLY A 250 14.48 18.56 -1.92
N PHE A 251 15.52 18.51 -1.08
CA PHE A 251 16.85 19.01 -1.44
C PHE A 251 17.43 18.32 -2.67
N TYR A 252 17.31 16.99 -2.74
CA TYR A 252 17.77 16.22 -3.89
C TYR A 252 17.03 16.59 -5.18
N ASN A 253 15.70 16.73 -5.12
CA ASN A 253 14.88 17.12 -6.26
C ASN A 253 15.21 18.55 -6.72
N GLY A 254 15.42 19.49 -5.78
CA GLY A 254 15.88 20.84 -6.10
C GLY A 254 17.23 20.84 -6.82
N PHE A 255 18.19 20.03 -6.36
CA PHE A 255 19.47 19.84 -7.04
C PHE A 255 19.32 19.25 -8.45
N LEU A 256 18.49 18.20 -8.60
CA LEU A 256 18.22 17.59 -9.91
C LEU A 256 17.56 18.57 -10.89
N ALA A 257 16.62 19.38 -10.41
CA ALA A 257 15.95 20.39 -11.21
C ALA A 257 16.92 21.47 -11.70
N LEU A 258 17.83 21.93 -10.83
CA LEU A 258 18.86 22.91 -11.18
C LEU A 258 19.88 22.36 -12.18
N THR A 259 20.23 21.08 -12.05
CA THR A 259 21.20 20.41 -12.93
C THR A 259 20.58 19.85 -14.21
N GLN A 260 19.24 19.89 -14.33
CA GLN A 260 18.48 19.34 -15.47
C GLN A 260 18.74 17.85 -15.77
N VAL A 261 19.32 17.12 -14.82
CA VAL A 261 19.68 15.70 -14.98
C VAL A 261 18.48 14.84 -15.41
N PRO A 262 17.27 14.99 -14.84
CA PRO A 262 16.12 14.21 -15.30
C PRO A 262 15.76 14.43 -16.77
N GLN A 263 15.80 15.67 -17.25
CA GLN A 263 15.51 16.03 -18.64
C GLN A 263 16.58 15.47 -19.58
N GLU A 264 17.86 15.65 -19.27
CA GLU A 264 18.95 15.12 -20.12
C GLU A 264 18.90 13.59 -20.22
N ILE A 265 18.60 12.89 -19.12
CA ILE A 265 18.45 11.42 -19.14
C ILE A 265 17.24 11.02 -20.00
N ALA A 266 16.11 11.73 -19.89
CA ALA A 266 14.93 11.46 -20.72
C ALA A 266 15.24 11.63 -22.20
N GLU A 267 15.87 12.74 -22.59
CA GLU A 267 16.27 12.99 -23.97
C GLU A 267 17.28 11.97 -24.49
N TRP A 268 18.24 11.56 -23.66
CA TRP A 268 19.22 10.53 -24.01
C TRP A 268 18.55 9.18 -24.28
N VAL A 269 17.63 8.76 -23.41
CA VAL A 269 16.89 7.50 -23.57
C VAL A 269 16.00 7.53 -24.82
N VAL A 270 15.31 8.65 -25.06
CA VAL A 270 14.48 8.84 -26.27
C VAL A 270 15.35 8.85 -27.52
N GLY A 271 16.52 9.51 -27.48
CA GLY A 271 17.47 9.60 -28.59
C GLY A 271 18.08 8.26 -29.01
N MET A 272 18.09 7.26 -28.12
CA MET A 272 18.52 5.89 -28.47
C MET A 272 17.52 5.16 -29.40
N GLY A 273 16.30 5.66 -29.53
CA GLY A 273 15.27 5.03 -30.37
C GLY A 273 14.83 3.66 -29.87
N PHE A 274 15.02 3.37 -28.58
CA PHE A 274 14.60 2.10 -28.00
C PHE A 274 13.07 1.98 -27.93
N ASN A 275 12.59 0.73 -28.03
CA ASN A 275 11.18 0.45 -27.85
C ASN A 275 10.74 0.85 -26.42
N PRO A 276 9.70 1.69 -26.25
CA PRO A 276 9.17 2.11 -24.94
C PRO A 276 8.92 0.96 -23.96
N TRP A 277 8.44 -0.19 -24.46
CA TRP A 277 8.21 -1.38 -23.64
C TRP A 277 9.50 -1.99 -23.11
N MET A 278 10.59 -1.92 -23.87
CA MET A 278 11.91 -2.40 -23.42
C MET A 278 12.45 -1.49 -22.32
N VAL A 279 12.31 -0.17 -22.47
CA VAL A 279 12.71 0.79 -21.44
C VAL A 279 11.91 0.55 -20.15
N LEU A 280 10.59 0.36 -20.27
CA LEU A 280 9.74 0.04 -19.12
C LEU A 280 10.19 -1.24 -18.40
N VAL A 281 10.50 -2.32 -19.14
CA VAL A 281 11.00 -3.57 -18.54
C VAL A 281 12.32 -3.34 -17.81
N LEU A 282 13.25 -2.56 -18.37
CA LEU A 282 14.51 -2.22 -17.70
C LEU A 282 14.29 -1.43 -16.41
N ILE A 283 13.38 -0.45 -16.43
CA ILE A 283 12.99 0.32 -15.24
C ILE A 283 12.38 -0.62 -14.19
N LEU A 284 11.52 -1.55 -14.57
CA LEU A 284 10.91 -2.52 -13.65
C LEU A 284 11.95 -3.48 -13.03
N VAL A 285 12.91 -3.96 -13.82
CA VAL A 285 14.02 -4.80 -13.30
C VAL A 285 14.89 -4.00 -12.34
N PHE A 286 15.20 -2.75 -12.69
CA PHE A 286 15.92 -1.84 -11.80
C PHE A 286 15.16 -1.63 -10.47
N TYR A 287 13.85 -1.37 -10.53
CA TYR A 287 13.02 -1.24 -9.33
C TYR A 287 12.96 -2.53 -8.50
N LEU A 288 12.93 -3.70 -9.14
CA LEU A 288 12.97 -4.98 -8.44
C LEU A 288 14.26 -5.15 -7.64
N LEU A 289 15.41 -4.86 -8.27
CA LEU A 289 16.72 -4.92 -7.61
C LEU A 289 16.83 -3.89 -6.49
N LEU A 290 16.43 -2.64 -6.77
CA LEU A 290 16.50 -1.55 -5.80
C LEU A 290 15.59 -1.80 -4.60
N GLY A 291 14.40 -2.36 -4.82
CA GLY A 291 13.45 -2.73 -3.77
C GLY A 291 13.95 -3.83 -2.83
N CYS A 292 14.96 -4.61 -3.23
CA CYS A 292 15.63 -5.54 -2.32
C CYS A 292 16.56 -4.83 -1.33
N LEU A 293 17.07 -3.63 -1.66
CA LEU A 293 17.99 -2.86 -0.81
C LEU A 293 17.30 -1.72 -0.05
N MET A 294 16.25 -1.12 -0.61
CA MET A 294 15.66 0.13 -0.13
C MET A 294 14.19 -0.02 0.25
N ASP A 295 13.76 0.76 1.25
CA ASP A 295 12.33 0.91 1.58
C ASP A 295 11.57 1.61 0.44
N SER A 296 10.29 1.27 0.28
CA SER A 296 9.43 1.77 -0.80
C SER A 296 9.31 3.29 -0.87
N LEU A 297 9.26 3.99 0.28
CA LEU A 297 9.16 5.45 0.28
C LEU A 297 10.45 6.10 -0.20
N SER A 298 11.60 5.67 0.33
CA SER A 298 12.92 6.17 -0.08
C SER A 298 13.17 5.92 -1.56
N MET A 299 12.79 4.74 -2.04
CA MET A 299 12.89 4.36 -3.44
C MET A 299 12.10 5.32 -4.34
N ILE A 300 10.83 5.59 -4.02
CA ILE A 300 9.97 6.49 -4.81
C ILE A 300 10.51 7.92 -4.79
N LEU A 301 10.86 8.43 -3.62
CA LEU A 301 11.33 9.81 -3.46
C LEU A 301 12.61 10.12 -4.25
N LEU A 302 13.52 9.15 -4.36
CA LEU A 302 14.78 9.35 -5.09
C LEU A 302 14.64 9.11 -6.59
N THR A 303 13.80 8.17 -7.02
CA THR A 303 13.81 7.69 -8.40
C THR A 303 12.73 8.30 -9.28
N ILE A 304 11.58 8.68 -8.70
CA ILE A 304 10.46 9.26 -9.45
C ILE A 304 10.85 10.55 -10.19
N PRO A 305 11.59 11.50 -9.59
CA PRO A 305 12.00 12.70 -10.30
C PRO A 305 12.76 12.41 -11.60
N ILE A 306 13.46 11.28 -11.69
CA ILE A 306 14.23 10.85 -12.86
C ILE A 306 13.37 10.03 -13.82
N PHE A 307 12.70 8.98 -13.34
CA PHE A 307 11.97 8.06 -14.23
C PHE A 307 10.63 8.61 -14.70
N PHE A 308 9.98 9.49 -13.95
CA PHE A 308 8.69 10.04 -14.35
C PHE A 308 8.81 10.85 -15.66
N PRO A 309 9.74 11.82 -15.80
CA PRO A 309 9.98 12.49 -17.08
C PRO A 309 10.29 11.53 -18.23
N VAL A 310 11.13 10.51 -18.00
CA VAL A 310 11.49 9.50 -19.00
C VAL A 310 10.25 8.76 -19.50
N ILE A 311 9.41 8.26 -18.60
CA ILE A 311 8.19 7.52 -18.95
C ILE A 311 7.19 8.44 -19.67
N THR A 312 7.05 9.70 -19.23
CA THR A 312 6.12 10.64 -19.89
C THR A 312 6.60 11.09 -21.28
N ALA A 313 7.91 11.06 -21.53
CA ALA A 313 8.48 11.39 -22.84
C ALA A 313 8.41 10.23 -23.83
N LEU A 314 8.28 8.99 -23.35
CA LEU A 314 8.12 7.80 -24.19
C LEU A 314 6.67 7.67 -24.66
N ASP A 315 6.50 7.56 -25.98
CA ASP A 315 5.20 7.26 -26.55
C ASP A 315 4.94 5.74 -26.52
N PHE A 316 4.19 5.28 -25.53
CA PHE A 316 3.79 3.88 -25.40
C PHE A 316 2.78 3.42 -26.46
N ASN A 317 2.39 4.30 -27.39
CA ASN A 317 1.45 4.03 -28.46
C ASN A 317 0.11 3.48 -27.91
N PHE A 318 -0.34 4.03 -26.78
CA PHE A 318 -1.66 3.75 -26.24
C PHE A 318 -2.70 4.39 -27.16
N THR A 319 -3.04 3.72 -28.26
CA THR A 319 -4.27 4.06 -28.98
C THR A 319 -5.42 3.89 -28.01
N SER A 320 -6.00 5.00 -27.57
CA SER A 320 -7.20 4.96 -26.75
C SER A 320 -8.28 4.20 -27.52
N LEU A 321 -9.15 3.46 -26.81
CA LEU A 321 -10.27 2.78 -27.47
C LEU A 321 -11.12 3.77 -28.30
N ALA A 322 -11.14 5.04 -27.88
CA ALA A 322 -11.77 6.15 -28.57
C ALA A 322 -11.08 6.51 -29.91
N GLU A 323 -9.75 6.56 -29.97
CA GLU A 323 -9.00 6.77 -31.23
C GLU A 323 -9.12 5.57 -32.16
N LEU A 324 -9.15 4.35 -31.61
CA LEU A 324 -9.34 3.12 -32.39
C LEU A 324 -10.77 3.02 -32.96
N GLN A 325 -11.76 3.53 -32.22
CA GLN A 325 -13.14 3.70 -32.71
C GLN A 325 -13.26 4.83 -33.73
N ALA A 326 -12.55 5.94 -33.55
CA ALA A 326 -12.52 7.06 -34.51
C ALA A 326 -11.84 6.65 -35.83
N MET A 327 -10.74 5.90 -35.77
CA MET A 327 -10.08 5.34 -36.96
C MET A 327 -10.98 4.32 -37.68
N LYS A 328 -11.69 3.46 -36.94
CA LYS A 328 -12.69 2.55 -37.54
C LYS A 328 -13.87 3.29 -38.15
N ALA A 329 -14.33 4.39 -37.55
CA ALA A 329 -15.39 5.22 -38.10
C ALA A 329 -14.95 5.93 -39.38
N MET A 330 -13.72 6.45 -39.45
CA MET A 330 -13.17 7.02 -40.67
C MET A 330 -12.92 5.98 -41.77
N ALA A 331 -12.56 4.75 -41.42
CA ALA A 331 -12.38 3.65 -42.38
C ALA A 331 -13.70 3.12 -42.98
N VAL A 332 -14.86 3.51 -42.43
CA VAL A 332 -16.19 3.18 -42.98
C VAL A 332 -16.70 4.30 -43.91
N ILE A 333 -16.03 5.46 -43.92
CA ILE A 333 -16.40 6.64 -44.73
C ILE A 333 -15.57 6.73 -46.03
N ASN A 334 -14.55 5.86 -46.19
CA ASN A 334 -13.83 5.63 -47.45
C ASN A 334 -14.15 4.24 -48.00
#